data_AF-A0A517M4I8-F1
#
_entry.id   AF-A0A517M4I8-F1
#
_cell.length_a   1.000
_cell.length_b   1.000
_cell.length_c   1.000
_cell.angle_alpha   90.00
_cell.angle_beta   90.00
_cell.angle_gamma   90.00
#
_symmetry.space_group_name_H-M   'P 1'
#
loop_
_entity.id
_entity.type
_entity.pdbx_description
1 polymer ?
#
loop_
_entity_poly.entity_id
_entity_poly.type
_entity_poly.pdbx_seq_one_letter_code
_entity_poly.pdbx_strand_id
1 'polypeptide(L)'
;MQCHELAERLIKLQPQLTPHEVARLSLLILNDVTEPSELADDQALLRHWNSACFRLQAASDQHAAMSDELDDLAGDGPIKFEPEQIWTLLRAIKVQSQLLDLYIEEPSLV
;
A
#
# COMPACT_ATOMS: atom_id res chain seq x y z
N MET A 1 17.69 5.47 -12.98
CA MET A 1 18.01 4.25 -12.21
C MET A 1 17.05 3.15 -12.65
N GLN A 2 17.54 1.94 -12.90
CA GLN A 2 16.72 0.78 -13.25
C GLN A 2 16.28 0.02 -11.98
N CYS A 3 15.22 -0.78 -12.07
CA CYS A 3 14.66 -1.54 -10.95
C CYS A 3 15.69 -2.43 -10.23
N HIS A 4 16.59 -3.10 -10.97
CA HIS A 4 17.63 -3.94 -10.35
C HIS A 4 18.64 -3.11 -9.54
N GLU A 5 18.98 -1.91 -10.01
CA GLU A 5 19.92 -1.01 -9.31
C GLU A 5 19.32 -0.50 -8.01
N LEU A 6 18.01 -0.20 -8.03
CA LEU A 6 17.24 0.17 -6.84
C LEU A 6 17.25 -0.96 -5.81
N ALA A 7 16.92 -2.19 -6.25
CA ALA A 7 16.87 -3.36 -5.39
C ALA A 7 18.23 -3.65 -4.72
N GLU A 8 19.33 -3.58 -5.48
CA GLU A 8 20.67 -3.75 -4.93
C GLU A 8 21.03 -2.69 -3.88
N ARG A 9 20.67 -1.42 -4.12
CA ARG A 9 20.91 -0.35 -3.16
C ARG A 9 20.06 -0.50 -1.91
N LEU A 10 18.79 -0.90 -2.05
CA LEU A 10 17.91 -1.16 -0.91
C LEU A 10 18.43 -2.28 -0.02
N ILE A 11 18.90 -3.39 -0.61
CA ILE A 11 19.49 -4.51 0.16
C ILE A 11 20.76 -4.06 0.88
N LYS A 12 21.60 -3.22 0.27
CA LYS A 12 22.81 -2.69 0.93
C LYS A 12 22.47 -1.79 2.11
N LEU A 13 21.41 -0.97 2.00
CA LEU A 13 20.99 -0.04 3.06
C LEU A 13 20.20 -0.74 4.19
N GLN A 14 19.41 -1.76 3.86
CA GLN A 14 18.58 -2.52 4.81
C GLN A 14 18.75 -4.03 4.55
N PRO A 15 19.84 -4.65 5.05
CA PRO A 15 20.19 -6.04 4.77
C PRO A 15 19.18 -7.07 5.30
N GLN A 16 18.32 -6.67 6.22
CA GLN A 16 17.31 -7.53 6.85
C GLN A 16 16.04 -7.73 5.99
N LEU A 17 15.90 -7.00 4.88
CA LEU A 17 14.73 -7.12 4.01
C LEU A 17 14.75 -8.46 3.25
N THR A 18 13.59 -9.11 3.20
CA THR A 18 13.37 -10.27 2.35
C THR A 18 13.29 -9.85 0.88
N PRO A 19 13.57 -10.76 -0.07
CA PRO A 19 13.46 -10.46 -1.50
C PRO A 19 12.07 -9.95 -1.92
N HIS A 20 11.01 -10.44 -1.28
CA HIS A 20 9.64 -9.99 -1.54
C HIS A 20 9.40 -8.54 -1.08
N GLU A 21 9.93 -8.15 0.08
CA GLU A 21 9.86 -6.77 0.56
C GLU A 21 10.65 -5.83 -0.33
N VAL A 22 11.85 -6.23 -0.77
CA VAL A 22 12.67 -5.43 -1.70
C VAL A 22 11.95 -5.20 -3.02
N ALA A 23 11.34 -6.24 -3.59
CA ALA A 23 10.59 -6.12 -4.85
C ALA A 23 9.38 -5.18 -4.69
N ARG A 24 8.60 -5.38 -3.62
CA ARG A 24 7.42 -4.57 -3.31
C ARG A 24 7.79 -3.10 -3.09
N LEU A 25 8.81 -2.83 -2.28
CA LEU A 25 9.27 -1.47 -2.01
C LEU A 25 9.87 -0.81 -3.24
N SER A 26 10.61 -1.56 -4.07
CA SER A 26 11.12 -1.06 -5.35
C SER A 26 9.99 -0.56 -6.24
N LEU A 27 8.90 -1.34 -6.35
CA LEU A 27 7.72 -0.92 -7.10
C LEU A 27 7.08 0.33 -6.50
N LEU A 28 6.83 0.34 -5.19
CA LEU A 28 6.18 1.47 -4.51
C LEU A 28 6.97 2.77 -4.61
N ILE A 29 8.31 2.69 -4.57
CA ILE A 29 9.18 3.85 -4.73
C ILE A 29 9.16 4.33 -6.18
N LEU A 30 9.19 3.42 -7.16
CA LEU A 30 9.15 3.78 -8.58
C LEU A 30 7.80 4.36 -9.00
N ASN A 31 6.69 3.91 -8.42
CA ASN A 31 5.36 4.47 -8.65
C ASN A 31 5.19 5.88 -8.07
N ASP A 32 5.98 6.24 -7.05
CA ASP A 32 5.90 7.53 -6.34
C ASP A 32 6.82 8.60 -6.94
N VAL A 33 7.96 8.18 -7.48
CA VAL A 33 9.00 9.07 -7.97
C VAL A 33 8.77 9.36 -9.44
N THR A 34 8.62 10.64 -9.78
CA THR A 34 8.44 11.08 -11.17
C THR A 34 9.74 10.97 -11.98
N GLU A 35 10.90 11.23 -11.35
CA GLU A 35 12.19 11.15 -12.03
C GLU A 35 13.20 10.25 -11.27
N PRO A 36 13.68 9.15 -11.89
CA PRO A 36 14.60 8.21 -11.22
C PRO A 36 15.96 8.79 -10.80
N SER A 37 16.27 10.03 -11.18
CA SER A 37 17.45 10.79 -10.74
C SER A 37 17.35 11.23 -9.28
N GLU A 38 16.13 11.42 -8.75
CA GLU A 38 15.87 11.81 -7.36
C GLU A 38 16.38 10.77 -6.35
N LEU A 39 16.46 9.51 -6.79
CA LEU A 39 16.92 8.38 -5.98
C LEU A 39 18.44 8.22 -5.98
N ALA A 40 19.20 9.12 -6.59
CA ALA A 40 20.67 9.04 -6.64
C ALA A 40 21.31 9.22 -5.25
N ASP A 41 20.70 10.02 -4.37
CA ASP A 41 21.16 10.25 -3.01
C ASP A 41 20.61 9.19 -2.04
N ASP A 42 21.47 8.61 -1.20
CA ASP A 42 21.08 7.61 -0.20
C ASP A 42 20.10 8.19 0.83
N GLN A 43 20.20 9.49 1.19
CA GLN A 43 19.24 10.11 2.11
C GLN A 43 17.87 10.32 1.45
N ALA A 44 17.84 10.71 0.17
CA ALA A 44 16.60 10.76 -0.61
C ALA A 44 15.96 9.38 -0.72
N LEU A 45 16.75 8.36 -1.08
CA LEU A 45 16.29 6.98 -1.16
C LEU A 45 15.70 6.47 0.16
N LEU A 46 16.35 6.74 1.29
CA LEU A 46 15.83 6.38 2.61
C LEU A 46 14.52 7.11 2.96
N ARG A 47 14.33 8.36 2.49
CA ARG A 47 13.06 9.09 2.68
C ARG A 47 11.93 8.45 1.89
N HIS A 48 12.14 8.16 0.61
CA HIS A 48 11.14 7.46 -0.21
C HIS A 48 10.84 6.06 0.32
N TRP A 49 11.86 5.36 0.82
CA TRP A 49 11.68 4.07 1.48
C TRP A 49 10.80 4.17 2.73
N ASN A 50 11.11 5.07 3.67
CA ASN A 50 10.29 5.26 4.87
C ASN A 50 8.84 5.64 4.52
N SER A 51 8.66 6.51 3.52
CA SER A 51 7.34 6.89 3.01
C SER A 51 6.57 5.68 2.43
N ALA A 52 7.23 4.86 1.61
CA ALA A 52 6.64 3.65 1.04
C ALA A 52 6.26 2.63 2.11
N CYS A 53 7.13 2.38 3.09
CA CYS A 53 6.84 1.53 4.25
C CYS A 53 5.63 2.06 5.04
N PHE A 54 5.59 3.36 5.32
CA PHE A 54 4.50 3.98 6.07
C PHE A 54 3.16 3.86 5.34
N ARG A 55 3.11 4.13 4.04
CA ARG A 55 1.90 3.98 3.22
C ARG A 55 1.40 2.55 3.19
N LEU A 56 2.31 1.58 3.03
CA LEU A 56 1.96 0.16 3.03
C LEU A 56 1.40 -0.28 4.39
N GLN A 57 2.05 0.15 5.48
CA GLN A 57 1.58 -0.12 6.84
C GLN A 57 0.17 0.45 7.06
N ALA A 58 -0.04 1.73 6.71
CA ALA A 58 -1.32 2.39 6.88
C ALA A 58 -2.45 1.74 6.08
N ALA A 59 -2.19 1.34 4.82
CA ALA A 59 -3.17 0.64 4.00
C ALA A 59 -3.46 -0.77 4.55
N SER A 60 -2.46 -1.47 5.06
CA SER A 60 -2.63 -2.78 5.71
C SER A 60 -3.48 -2.67 6.98
N ASP A 61 -3.22 -1.66 7.82
CA ASP A 61 -3.96 -1.44 9.06
C ASP A 61 -5.43 -1.08 8.77
N GLN A 62 -5.69 -0.23 7.76
CA GLN A 62 -7.04 0.09 7.32
C GLN A 62 -7.78 -1.12 6.75
N HIS A 63 -7.09 -1.96 5.97
CA HIS A 63 -7.67 -3.20 5.45
C HIS A 63 -8.04 -4.17 6.56
N ALA A 64 -7.19 -4.32 7.58
CA ALA A 64 -7.48 -5.16 8.74
C ALA A 64 -8.72 -4.66 9.50
N ALA A 65 -8.75 -3.36 9.84
CA ALA A 65 -9.90 -2.77 10.51
C ALA A 65 -11.20 -2.89 9.71
N MET A 66 -11.14 -2.75 8.39
CA MET A 66 -12.30 -2.94 7.52
C MET A 66 -12.76 -4.39 7.44
N SER A 67 -11.84 -5.35 7.53
CA SER A 67 -12.19 -6.77 7.56
C SER A 67 -12.97 -7.09 8.84
N ASP A 68 -12.53 -6.56 9.97
CA ASP A 68 -13.24 -6.69 11.25
C ASP A 68 -14.65 -6.05 11.18
N GLU A 69 -14.79 -4.83 10.62
CA GLU A 69 -16.10 -4.18 10.43
C GLU A 69 -17.06 -5.01 9.55
N LEU A 70 -16.54 -5.70 8.53
CA LEU A 70 -17.35 -6.54 7.63
C LEU A 70 -17.76 -7.86 8.29
N ASP A 71 -16.88 -8.45 9.10
CA ASP A 71 -17.18 -9.67 9.86
C ASP A 71 -18.27 -9.39 10.91
N ASP A 72 -18.20 -8.25 11.61
CA ASP A 72 -19.24 -7.78 12.52
C ASP A 72 -20.57 -7.59 11.79
N LEU A 73 -20.55 -6.95 10.61
CA LEU A 73 -21.74 -6.76 9.77
C LEU A 73 -22.38 -8.09 9.34
N ALA A 74 -21.57 -9.11 9.05
CA ALA A 74 -22.05 -10.44 8.66
C ALA A 74 -22.55 -11.26 9.86
N GLY A 75 -22.03 -10.99 11.07
CA GLY A 75 -22.39 -11.68 12.32
C GLY A 75 -23.70 -11.22 12.96
N ASP A 76 -24.11 -9.96 12.74
CA ASP A 76 -25.19 -9.29 13.50
C ASP A 76 -26.63 -9.62 13.06
N GLY A 77 -26.84 -10.73 12.35
CA GLY A 77 -28.15 -11.23 11.92
C GLY A 77 -28.47 -11.00 10.44
N PRO A 78 -29.74 -11.14 10.00
CA PRO A 78 -30.06 -11.04 8.58
C PRO A 78 -29.71 -9.65 8.03
N ILE A 79 -28.96 -9.59 6.93
CA ILE A 79 -28.61 -8.35 6.22
C ILE A 79 -29.91 -7.68 5.75
N LYS A 80 -30.26 -6.55 6.37
CA LYS A 80 -31.47 -5.77 6.05
C LYS A 80 -31.20 -4.63 5.09
N PHE A 81 -29.93 -4.40 4.73
CA PHE A 81 -29.46 -3.27 3.93
C PHE A 81 -29.92 -1.94 4.52
N GLU A 82 -29.84 -1.82 5.85
CA GLU A 82 -30.07 -0.53 6.51
C GLU A 82 -29.02 0.49 6.04
N PRO A 83 -29.32 1.79 6.10
CA PRO A 83 -28.42 2.84 5.61
C PRO A 83 -26.98 2.71 6.14
N GLU A 84 -26.81 2.32 7.40
CA GLU A 84 -25.50 2.11 8.04
C GLU A 84 -24.73 0.93 7.43
N GLN A 85 -25.43 -0.16 7.08
CA GLN A 85 -24.86 -1.34 6.44
C GLN A 85 -24.39 -1.01 5.02
N ILE A 86 -25.19 -0.25 4.27
CA ILE A 86 -24.83 0.21 2.92
C ILE A 86 -23.60 1.13 2.96
N TRP A 87 -23.56 2.06 3.92
CA TRP A 87 -22.40 2.95 4.09
C TRP A 87 -21.13 2.18 4.45
N THR A 88 -21.24 1.13 5.26
CA THR A 88 -20.11 0.26 5.62
C THR A 88 -19.58 -0.49 4.39
N LEU A 89 -20.46 -1.07 3.58
CA LEU A 89 -20.08 -1.72 2.32
C LEU A 89 -19.42 -0.75 1.32
N LEU A 90 -19.95 0.47 1.17
CA LEU A 90 -19.34 1.50 0.31
C LEU A 90 -17.94 1.89 0.79
N ARG A 91 -17.77 2.06 2.11
CA ARG A 91 -16.45 2.32 2.72
C ARG A 91 -15.49 1.15 2.48
N ALA A 92 -15.98 -0.08 2.58
CA ALA A 92 -15.18 -1.28 2.37
C ALA A 92 -14.59 -1.34 0.96
N ILE A 93 -15.41 -1.08 -0.06
CA ILE A 93 -14.97 -1.01 -1.46
C ILE A 93 -13.86 0.04 -1.60
N LYS A 94 -14.04 1.22 -1.00
CA LYS A 94 -13.05 2.30 -1.07
C LYS A 94 -11.72 1.92 -0.42
N VAL A 95 -11.75 1.27 0.75
CA VAL A 95 -10.53 0.82 1.45
C VAL A 95 -9.82 -0.28 0.66
N GLN A 96 -10.56 -1.20 0.05
CA GLN A 96 -9.97 -2.22 -0.83
C GLN A 96 -9.28 -1.59 -2.06
N SER A 97 -9.89 -0.57 -2.68
CA SER A 97 -9.27 0.18 -3.78
C SER A 97 -7.95 0.86 -3.36
N GLN A 98 -7.87 1.42 -2.16
CA GLN A 98 -6.65 2.10 -1.69
C GLN A 98 -5.43 1.18 -1.59
N LEU A 99 -5.61 -0.07 -1.18
CA LEU A 99 -4.51 -1.05 -1.17
C LEU A 99 -4.06 -1.37 -2.60
N LEU A 100 -5.02 -1.49 -3.52
CA LEU A 100 -4.75 -1.78 -4.92
C LEU A 100 -4.03 -0.62 -5.61
N ASP A 101 -4.42 0.62 -5.35
CA ASP A 101 -3.80 1.84 -5.90
C ASP A 101 -2.31 1.97 -5.55
N LEU A 102 -1.84 1.33 -4.48
CA LEU A 102 -0.40 1.28 -4.18
C LEU A 102 0.39 0.46 -5.21
N TYR A 103 -0.24 -0.52 -5.87
CA TYR A 103 0.42 -1.43 -6.81
C TYR A 103 0.22 -1.07 -8.28
N ILE A 104 -0.69 -0.14 -8.59
CA ILE A 104 -1.03 0.26 -9.96
C ILE A 104 -0.54 1.70 -10.19
N GLU A 105 0.00 2.00 -11.38
CA GLU A 105 0.42 3.37 -11.75
C GLU A 105 -0.76 4.33 -11.98
N GLU A 106 -1.91 3.80 -12.40
CA GLU A 106 -3.15 4.57 -12.58
C GLU A 106 -4.12 4.25 -11.43
N PRO A 107 -4.72 5.28 -10.78
CA PRO A 107 -5.73 5.04 -9.76
C PRO A 107 -6.87 4.21 -10.37
N SER A 108 -7.26 3.16 -9.66
CA SER A 108 -8.41 2.36 -10.06
C SER A 108 -9.64 3.27 -10.17
N LEU A 109 -10.14 3.46 -11.40
CA LEU A 109 -11.28 4.33 -11.70
C LEU A 109 -12.44 4.04 -10.74
N VAL A 110 -12.76 5.02 -9.90
CA VAL A 110 -14.01 5.10 -9.11
C VAL A 110 -14.97 6.04 -9.80
#